data_AF-A0A5B9M671-F1
#
_entry.id   AF-A0A5B9M671-F1
#
_cell.length_a   1.000
_cell.length_b   1.000
_cell.length_c   1.000
_cell.angle_alpha   90.00
_cell.angle_beta   90.00
_cell.angle_gamma   90.00
#
_symmetry.space_group_name_H-M   'P 1'
#
loop_
_entity.id
_entity.type
_entity.pdbx_description
1 polymer ?
#
loop_
_entity_poly.entity_id
_entity_poly.type
_entity_poly.pdbx_seq_one_letter_code
_entity_poly.pdbx_strand_id
1 'polypeptide(L)'
;MLLFAAIIIIAVAALYIYSSYFKIPGNETVEVKLTITNIGPSKSVFIYEANNTTGGGSRHIVSGDPGNRFFLLQPGSSMTFNLGRMSAGTSFTIEGGVGDPRRGASDLKGIGQMGRWTLKIGNQTYSWTISGPFDYRKNPTGSVLMSFSIAGGGGSPFRFTADQAQVRGNVSR
;
A
#
# COMPACT_ATOMS: atom_id res chain seq x y z
N MET A 1 14.70 -48.39 21.91
CA MET A 1 14.62 -47.88 20.51
C MET A 1 13.24 -47.31 20.12
N LEU A 2 12.31 -47.06 21.05
CA LEU A 2 10.98 -46.50 20.72
C LEU A 2 10.89 -44.96 20.86
N LEU A 3 11.77 -44.34 21.67
CA LEU A 3 11.71 -42.89 21.94
C LEU A 3 12.17 -42.04 20.74
N PHE A 4 13.17 -42.50 19.99
CA PHE A 4 13.71 -41.77 18.84
C PHE A 4 12.78 -41.80 17.62
N ALA A 5 12.03 -42.88 17.40
CA ALA A 5 11.07 -42.98 16.30
C ALA A 5 9.88 -42.02 16.50
N ALA A 6 9.41 -41.84 17.74
CA ALA A 6 8.31 -40.93 18.05
C ALA A 6 8.68 -39.44 17.83
N ILE A 7 9.92 -39.04 18.16
CA ILE A 7 10.40 -37.67 17.97
C ILE A 7 10.49 -37.31 16.48
N ILE A 8 10.93 -38.23 15.63
CA ILE A 8 11.01 -38.02 14.18
C ILE A 8 9.62 -37.85 13.58
N ILE A 9 8.63 -38.65 14.01
CA ILE A 9 7.25 -38.54 13.52
C ILE A 9 6.63 -37.19 13.90
N ILE A 10 6.86 -36.71 15.13
CA ILE A 10 6.36 -35.39 15.58
C ILE A 10 7.06 -34.26 14.80
N ALA A 11 8.36 -34.36 14.56
CA ALA A 11 9.10 -33.36 13.77
C ALA A 11 8.63 -33.32 12.31
N VAL A 12 8.37 -34.47 11.68
CA VAL A 12 7.84 -34.54 10.32
C VAL A 12 6.39 -34.04 10.25
N ALA A 13 5.55 -34.36 11.23
CA ALA A 13 4.18 -33.84 11.31
C ALA A 13 4.16 -32.31 11.54
N ALA A 14 5.03 -31.79 12.42
CA ALA A 14 5.18 -30.35 12.63
C ALA A 14 5.70 -29.65 11.35
N LEU A 15 6.63 -30.26 10.62
CA LEU A 15 7.11 -29.74 9.34
C LEU A 15 6.02 -29.78 8.25
N TYR A 16 5.17 -30.82 8.24
CA TYR A 16 4.05 -30.94 7.31
C TYR A 16 2.94 -29.92 7.59
N ILE A 17 2.61 -29.71 8.88
CA ILE A 17 1.67 -28.66 9.33
C ILE A 17 2.26 -27.27 9.03
N TYR A 18 3.54 -27.04 9.28
CA TYR A 18 4.20 -25.77 8.93
C TYR A 18 4.19 -25.55 7.41
N SER A 19 4.47 -26.58 6.61
CA SER A 19 4.46 -26.47 5.14
C SER A 19 3.07 -26.27 4.54
N SER A 20 2.01 -26.70 5.23
CA SER A 20 0.62 -26.52 4.77
C SER A 20 0.05 -25.16 5.18
N TYR A 21 0.54 -24.52 6.24
CA TYR A 21 0.22 -23.13 6.57
C TYR A 21 0.88 -22.10 5.64
N PHE A 22 1.98 -22.46 4.95
CA PHE A 22 2.75 -21.55 4.10
C PHE A 22 2.68 -21.86 2.59
N LYS A 23 1.84 -22.79 2.16
CA LYS A 23 1.57 -23.03 0.74
C LYS A 23 0.35 -22.25 0.30
N ILE A 24 0.57 -20.99 -0.07
CA ILE A 24 -0.28 -20.32 -1.05
C ILE A 24 0.03 -21.00 -2.40
N PRO A 25 -0.86 -21.85 -2.97
CA PRO A 25 -0.64 -22.38 -4.31
C PRO A 25 -0.47 -21.22 -5.29
N GLY A 26 0.39 -21.36 -6.31
CA GLY A 26 0.75 -20.28 -7.24
C GLY A 26 -0.39 -19.65 -8.05
N ASN A 27 -1.63 -20.10 -7.83
CA ASN A 27 -2.86 -19.59 -8.43
C ASN A 27 -3.77 -18.84 -7.43
N GLU A 28 -3.36 -18.69 -6.17
CA GLU A 28 -4.15 -17.99 -5.17
C GLU A 28 -3.98 -16.47 -5.33
N THR A 29 -5.10 -15.76 -5.42
CA THR A 29 -5.11 -14.31 -5.50
C THR A 29 -5.50 -13.72 -4.15
N VAL A 30 -4.82 -12.67 -3.72
CA VAL A 30 -5.16 -11.93 -2.50
C VAL A 30 -5.95 -10.68 -2.84
N GLU A 31 -6.95 -10.36 -2.01
CA GLU A 31 -7.68 -9.10 -2.13
C GLU A 31 -6.80 -7.94 -1.60
N VAL A 32 -6.77 -6.84 -2.34
CA VAL A 32 -6.03 -5.63 -1.97
C VAL A 32 -7.00 -4.47 -1.81
N LYS A 33 -6.97 -3.82 -0.64
CA LYS A 33 -7.82 -2.67 -0.31
C LYS A 33 -6.98 -1.53 0.22
N LEU A 34 -7.23 -0.31 -0.26
CA LEU A 34 -6.61 0.90 0.27
C LEU A 34 -7.65 1.71 1.04
N THR A 35 -7.36 2.10 2.26
CA THR A 35 -8.18 3.02 3.04
C THR A 35 -7.41 4.31 3.28
N ILE A 36 -8.00 5.45 2.93
CA ILE A 36 -7.41 6.77 3.17
C ILE A 36 -8.25 7.47 4.22
N THR A 37 -7.61 7.91 5.30
CA THR A 37 -8.25 8.60 6.42
C THR A 37 -7.70 10.01 6.54
N ASN A 38 -8.58 10.99 6.66
CA ASN A 38 -8.17 12.35 7.01
C ASN A 38 -7.88 12.41 8.51
N ILE A 39 -6.60 12.53 8.87
CA ILE A 39 -6.15 12.69 10.25
C ILE A 39 -5.74 14.15 10.55
N GLY A 40 -5.96 15.06 9.59
CA GLY A 40 -5.74 16.48 9.74
C GLY A 40 -6.87 17.19 10.50
N PRO A 41 -6.63 18.45 10.90
CA PRO A 41 -7.57 19.21 11.72
C PRO A 41 -8.77 19.75 10.93
N SER A 42 -8.77 19.68 9.60
CA SER A 42 -9.81 20.28 8.76
C SER A 42 -10.16 19.38 7.58
N LYS A 43 -11.28 19.67 6.91
CA LYS A 43 -11.62 18.98 5.67
C LYS A 43 -10.49 19.23 4.65
N SER A 44 -10.15 18.22 3.87
CA SER A 44 -9.10 18.34 2.87
C SER A 44 -9.39 17.48 1.66
N VAL A 45 -8.68 17.79 0.57
CA VAL A 45 -8.71 17.01 -0.66
C VAL A 45 -7.59 15.98 -0.61
N PHE A 46 -7.86 14.78 -1.11
CA PHE A 46 -6.92 13.67 -1.18
C PHE A 46 -6.91 13.11 -2.59
N ILE A 47 -5.78 12.53 -2.98
CA ILE A 47 -5.64 11.77 -4.22
C ILE A 47 -4.74 10.57 -3.96
N TYR A 48 -4.99 9.50 -4.69
CA TYR A 48 -4.04 8.42 -4.85
C TYR A 48 -4.05 7.93 -6.29
N GLU A 49 -2.97 7.27 -6.69
CA GLU A 49 -2.89 6.53 -7.94
C GLU A 49 -2.18 5.21 -7.69
N ALA A 50 -2.78 4.11 -8.13
CA ALA A 50 -2.22 2.77 -7.97
C ALA A 50 -1.89 2.14 -9.34
N ASN A 51 -0.62 1.74 -9.50
CA ASN A 51 -0.09 1.25 -10.77
C ASN A 51 0.54 -0.14 -10.61
N ASN A 52 0.17 -1.08 -11.47
CA ASN A 52 0.85 -2.36 -11.63
C ASN A 52 2.20 -2.16 -12.30
N THR A 53 3.24 -2.67 -11.64
CA THR A 53 4.65 -2.59 -12.07
C THR A 53 5.29 -3.95 -12.33
N THR A 54 4.48 -5.00 -12.40
CA THR A 54 4.92 -6.36 -12.70
C THR A 54 5.64 -6.40 -14.05
N GLY A 55 6.83 -7.01 -14.09
CA GLY A 55 7.64 -7.10 -15.30
C GLY A 55 8.26 -5.77 -15.76
N GLY A 56 8.31 -4.75 -14.90
CA GLY A 56 8.97 -3.46 -15.19
C GLY A 56 8.10 -2.45 -15.96
N GLY A 57 6.82 -2.73 -16.16
CA GLY A 57 5.86 -1.76 -16.69
C GLY A 57 5.40 -0.74 -15.65
N SER A 58 4.57 0.23 -16.06
CA SER A 58 3.72 1.02 -15.17
C SER A 58 2.39 1.23 -15.86
N ARG A 59 1.35 0.54 -15.40
CA ARG A 59 -0.02 0.64 -15.92
C ARG A 59 -0.99 0.63 -14.75
N HIS A 60 -2.12 1.32 -14.85
CA HIS A 60 -3.15 1.26 -13.82
C HIS A 60 -3.53 -0.19 -13.48
N ILE A 61 -3.83 -0.43 -12.20
CA ILE A 61 -4.36 -1.71 -11.77
C ILE A 61 -5.75 -1.88 -12.39
N VAL A 62 -5.88 -2.86 -13.29
CA VAL A 62 -7.10 -3.07 -14.10
C VAL A 62 -8.20 -3.80 -13.31
N SER A 63 -7.84 -4.47 -12.22
CA SER A 63 -8.75 -5.32 -11.44
C SER A 63 -9.55 -4.60 -10.35
N GLY A 64 -9.39 -3.27 -10.21
CA GLY A 64 -10.05 -2.48 -9.16
C GLY A 64 -10.10 -0.98 -9.49
N ASP A 65 -10.21 -0.15 -8.44
CA ASP A 65 -10.17 1.31 -8.53
C ASP A 65 -8.72 1.82 -8.42
N PRO A 66 -8.07 2.19 -9.54
CA PRO A 66 -6.70 2.69 -9.50
C PRO A 66 -6.59 4.12 -8.96
N GLY A 67 -7.71 4.80 -8.67
CA GLY A 67 -7.73 6.19 -8.22
C GLY A 67 -7.59 7.20 -9.36
N ASN A 68 -6.62 8.10 -9.25
CA ASN A 68 -6.37 9.24 -10.14
C ASN A 68 -7.52 10.26 -10.20
N ARG A 69 -8.26 10.40 -9.10
CA ARG A 69 -9.29 11.42 -8.93
C ARG A 69 -9.18 12.02 -7.54
N PHE A 70 -9.35 13.33 -7.46
CA PHE A 70 -9.42 14.03 -6.17
C PHE A 70 -10.75 13.74 -5.48
N PHE A 71 -10.71 13.50 -4.17
CA PHE A 71 -11.89 13.32 -3.33
C PHE A 71 -11.74 14.09 -2.02
N LEU A 72 -12.87 14.46 -1.42
CA LEU A 72 -12.92 15.26 -0.19
C LEU A 72 -13.19 14.37 1.02
N LEU A 73 -12.45 14.56 2.11
CA LEU A 73 -12.72 13.92 3.39
C LEU A 73 -12.84 14.94 4.51
N GLN A 74 -13.85 14.77 5.37
CA GLN A 74 -13.98 15.48 6.65
C GLN A 74 -12.93 14.98 7.66
N PRO A 75 -12.57 15.77 8.68
CA PRO A 75 -11.69 15.31 9.76
C PRO A 75 -12.20 13.99 10.38
N GLY A 76 -11.31 13.02 10.56
CA GLY A 76 -11.62 11.71 11.12
C GLY A 76 -12.38 10.75 10.19
N SER A 77 -12.84 11.21 9.02
CA SER A 77 -13.50 10.35 8.04
C SER A 77 -12.50 9.57 7.18
N SER A 78 -12.94 8.42 6.67
CA SER A 78 -12.16 7.56 5.79
C SER A 78 -12.95 7.15 4.55
N MET A 79 -12.22 6.79 3.50
CA MET A 79 -12.76 6.15 2.31
C MET A 79 -11.92 4.93 1.96
N THR A 80 -12.57 3.83 1.59
CA THR A 80 -11.92 2.57 1.23
C THR A 80 -12.14 2.27 -0.25
N PHE A 81 -11.05 1.96 -0.94
CA PHE A 81 -10.98 1.63 -2.34
C PHE A 81 -10.56 0.17 -2.51
N ASN A 82 -11.26 -0.55 -3.37
CA ASN A 82 -10.88 -1.92 -3.72
C ASN A 82 -9.92 -1.88 -4.90
N LEU A 83 -8.65 -2.25 -4.69
CA LEU A 83 -7.64 -2.31 -5.75
C LEU A 83 -7.69 -3.65 -6.51
N GLY A 84 -8.62 -4.53 -6.16
CA GLY A 84 -8.87 -5.79 -6.84
C GLY A 84 -8.15 -6.97 -6.21
N ARG A 85 -8.17 -8.10 -6.93
CA ARG A 85 -7.45 -9.32 -6.56
C ARG A 85 -6.14 -9.38 -7.33
N MET A 86 -5.07 -9.73 -6.65
CA MET A 86 -3.73 -9.80 -7.24
C MET A 86 -3.10 -11.17 -6.98
N SER A 87 -2.44 -11.72 -7.99
CA SER A 87 -1.76 -13.02 -7.87
C SER A 87 -0.38 -12.86 -7.24
N ALA A 88 0.14 -13.97 -6.72
CA ALA A 88 1.56 -14.11 -6.46
C ALA A 88 2.41 -13.65 -7.66
N GLY A 89 3.55 -13.01 -7.36
CA GLY A 89 4.45 -12.38 -8.34
C GLY A 89 4.05 -10.97 -8.78
N THR A 90 2.88 -10.46 -8.36
CA THR A 90 2.44 -9.10 -8.72
C THR A 90 3.26 -8.05 -7.97
N SER A 91 3.77 -7.06 -8.69
CA SER A 91 4.32 -5.83 -8.11
C SER A 91 3.45 -4.63 -8.48
N PHE A 92 3.30 -3.68 -7.56
CA PHE A 92 2.53 -2.47 -7.78
C PHE A 92 3.03 -1.32 -6.91
N THR A 93 2.63 -0.11 -7.27
CA THR A 93 2.90 1.11 -6.51
C THR A 93 1.60 1.81 -6.13
N ILE A 94 1.68 2.62 -5.08
CA ILE A 94 0.64 3.57 -4.69
C ILE A 94 1.32 4.92 -4.48
N GLU A 95 0.96 5.89 -5.30
CA GLU A 95 1.27 7.30 -5.07
C GLU A 95 0.09 7.95 -4.34
N GLY A 96 0.37 8.82 -3.38
CA GLY A 96 -0.65 9.57 -2.65
C GLY A 96 -0.27 11.02 -2.46
N GLY A 97 -1.28 11.88 -2.32
CA GLY A 97 -1.12 13.31 -2.06
C GLY A 97 -2.27 13.88 -1.24
N VAL A 98 -1.97 14.96 -0.48
CA VAL A 98 -2.96 15.72 0.31
C VAL A 98 -3.02 17.15 -0.20
N GLY A 99 -4.17 17.55 -0.72
CA GLY A 99 -4.43 18.87 -1.28
C GLY A 99 -4.61 18.87 -2.79
N ASP A 100 -5.21 19.94 -3.30
CA ASP A 100 -5.30 20.26 -4.73
C ASP A 100 -4.93 21.73 -4.95
N PRO A 101 -3.88 22.04 -5.75
CA PRO A 101 -3.42 23.42 -5.97
C PRO A 101 -4.45 24.30 -6.70
N ARG A 102 -5.49 23.71 -7.29
CA ARG A 102 -6.57 24.43 -7.98
C ARG A 102 -7.69 24.90 -7.04
N ARG A 103 -7.70 24.47 -5.77
CA ARG A 103 -8.76 24.81 -4.80
C ARG A 103 -8.44 26.11 -4.05
N GLY A 104 -9.46 26.88 -3.69
CA GLY A 104 -9.29 28.24 -3.15
C GLY A 104 -8.79 28.30 -1.69
N ALA A 105 -9.41 27.54 -0.78
CA ALA A 105 -9.11 27.58 0.65
C ALA A 105 -7.84 26.75 1.01
N SER A 106 -7.11 27.17 2.05
CA SER A 106 -5.81 26.60 2.43
C SER A 106 -5.89 25.12 2.85
N ASP A 107 -6.97 24.74 3.52
CA ASP A 107 -7.30 23.36 3.91
C ASP A 107 -7.45 22.48 2.65
N LEU A 108 -8.16 22.96 1.63
CA LEU A 108 -8.34 22.25 0.36
C LEU A 108 -7.05 22.20 -0.48
N LYS A 109 -6.13 23.15 -0.30
CA LYS A 109 -4.77 23.11 -0.86
C LYS A 109 -3.85 22.13 -0.09
N GLY A 110 -4.31 21.56 1.03
CA GLY A 110 -3.55 20.60 1.84
C GLY A 110 -2.53 21.24 2.80
N ILE A 111 -2.53 22.57 2.97
CA ILE A 111 -1.57 23.25 3.84
C ILE A 111 -1.87 22.90 5.31
N GLY A 112 -0.89 22.33 6.01
CA GLY A 112 -1.05 21.86 7.40
C GLY A 112 -2.00 20.67 7.55
N GLN A 113 -2.37 20.01 6.44
CA GLN A 113 -3.22 18.83 6.42
C GLN A 113 -2.39 17.56 6.33
N MET A 114 -2.98 16.46 6.77
CA MET A 114 -2.34 15.14 6.77
C MET A 114 -3.38 14.03 6.56
N GLY A 115 -2.98 12.97 5.89
CA GLY A 115 -3.79 11.77 5.72
C GLY A 115 -3.01 10.51 6.03
N ARG A 116 -3.72 9.47 6.44
CA ARG A 116 -3.17 8.13 6.65
C ARG A 116 -3.68 7.20 5.56
N TRP A 117 -2.75 6.60 4.83
CA TRP A 117 -3.00 5.55 3.84
C TRP A 117 -2.79 4.22 4.55
N THR A 118 -3.80 3.38 4.53
CA THR A 118 -3.80 2.05 5.14
C THR A 118 -4.08 1.03 4.05
N LEU A 119 -3.06 0.27 3.65
CA LEU A 119 -3.15 -0.77 2.63
C LEU A 119 -3.34 -2.12 3.30
N LYS A 120 -4.41 -2.83 2.96
CA LYS A 120 -4.66 -4.20 3.34
C LYS A 120 -4.40 -5.13 2.16
N ILE A 121 -3.50 -6.10 2.33
CA ILE A 121 -3.18 -7.14 1.34
C ILE A 121 -3.50 -8.48 2.01
N GLY A 122 -4.64 -9.08 1.65
CA GLY A 122 -5.16 -10.26 2.36
C GLY A 122 -5.34 -9.98 3.86
N ASN A 123 -4.58 -10.67 4.71
CA ASN A 123 -4.61 -10.51 6.16
C ASN A 123 -3.60 -9.49 6.72
N GLN A 124 -2.74 -8.92 5.88
CA GLN A 124 -1.71 -7.99 6.29
C GLN A 124 -2.15 -6.55 6.10
N THR A 125 -1.70 -5.67 7.00
CA THR A 125 -2.03 -4.24 6.97
C THR A 125 -0.76 -3.41 7.08
N TYR A 126 -0.62 -2.44 6.19
CA TYR A 126 0.46 -1.45 6.17
C TYR A 126 -0.15 -0.07 6.29
N SER A 127 0.52 0.85 6.96
CA SER A 127 0.05 2.24 7.05
C SER A 127 1.19 3.22 7.00
N TRP A 128 0.97 4.33 6.29
CA TRP A 128 1.87 5.47 6.23
C TRP A 128 1.07 6.78 6.22
N THR A 129 1.73 7.86 6.62
CA THR A 129 1.13 9.19 6.67
C THR A 129 1.73 10.06 5.58
N ILE A 130 0.90 10.88 4.94
CA ILE A 130 1.31 11.88 3.96
C ILE A 130 0.85 13.24 4.47
N SER A 131 1.77 14.21 4.51
CA SER A 131 1.47 15.60 4.80
C SER A 131 1.33 16.38 3.50
N GLY A 132 0.36 17.29 3.44
CA GLY A 132 0.24 18.23 2.33
C GLY A 132 1.20 19.43 2.47
N PRO A 133 1.27 20.32 1.47
CA PRO A 133 0.41 20.33 0.29
C PRO A 133 0.97 19.50 -0.87
N PHE A 134 0.09 18.77 -1.54
CA PHE A 134 0.32 18.20 -2.86
C PHE A 134 0.06 19.27 -3.94
N ASP A 135 1.02 19.43 -4.85
CA ASP A 135 0.97 20.33 -5.99
C ASP A 135 1.70 19.70 -7.19
N TYR A 136 0.95 19.09 -8.10
CA TYR A 136 1.47 18.44 -9.31
C TYR A 136 2.21 19.39 -10.28
N ARG A 137 2.17 20.72 -10.02
CA ARG A 137 2.90 21.73 -10.81
C ARG A 137 4.29 22.05 -10.24
N LYS A 138 4.61 21.55 -9.04
CA LYS A 138 5.86 21.81 -8.34
C LYS A 138 6.78 20.59 -8.34
N ASN A 139 8.05 20.82 -8.06
CA ASN A 139 9.03 19.77 -7.80
C ASN A 139 9.82 20.15 -6.53
N PRO A 140 9.69 19.40 -5.41
CA PRO A 140 8.84 18.22 -5.24
C PRO A 140 7.35 18.58 -5.27
N THR A 141 6.52 17.64 -5.73
CA THR A 141 5.06 17.77 -5.77
C THR A 141 4.42 17.64 -4.39
N GLY A 142 5.13 17.10 -3.40
CA GLY A 142 4.54 16.74 -2.09
C GLY A 142 3.77 15.43 -2.09
N SER A 143 3.85 14.62 -3.15
CA SER A 143 3.34 13.25 -3.15
C SER A 143 4.32 12.28 -2.50
N VAL A 144 3.79 11.13 -2.06
CA VAL A 144 4.58 9.99 -1.54
C VAL A 144 4.25 8.75 -2.35
N LEU A 145 5.28 8.09 -2.87
CA LEU A 145 5.18 6.85 -3.63
C LEU A 145 5.64 5.66 -2.77
N MET A 146 4.81 4.63 -2.69
CA MET A 146 5.11 3.38 -2.00
C MET A 146 5.06 2.21 -2.97
N SER A 147 6.00 1.28 -2.86
CA SER A 147 6.10 0.09 -3.71
C SER A 147 5.83 -1.18 -2.92
N PHE A 148 5.10 -2.11 -3.53
CA PHE A 148 4.67 -3.37 -2.94
C PHE A 148 4.87 -4.51 -3.93
N SER A 149 5.16 -5.71 -3.42
CA SER A 149 5.28 -6.92 -4.22
C SER A 149 4.73 -8.13 -3.48
N ILE A 150 3.80 -8.84 -4.11
CA ILE A 150 3.15 -10.04 -3.59
C ILE A 150 4.03 -11.24 -3.92
N ALA A 151 4.73 -11.79 -2.94
CA ALA A 151 5.60 -12.94 -3.20
C ALA A 151 4.78 -14.21 -3.51
N GLY A 152 5.35 -15.05 -4.37
CA GLY A 152 4.90 -16.42 -4.60
C GLY A 152 5.84 -17.43 -3.93
N GLY A 153 5.27 -18.39 -3.19
CA GLY A 153 6.02 -19.47 -2.53
C GLY A 153 6.39 -19.18 -1.08
N GLY A 154 6.42 -20.24 -0.25
CA GLY A 154 6.40 -20.27 1.22
C GLY A 154 7.58 -19.65 1.99
N GLY A 155 7.95 -18.43 1.65
CA GLY A 155 8.70 -17.49 2.50
C GLY A 155 7.84 -16.28 2.83
N SER A 156 8.22 -15.51 3.85
CA SER A 156 7.47 -14.33 4.29
C SER A 156 7.13 -13.42 3.09
N PRO A 157 5.83 -13.18 2.80
CA PRO A 157 5.39 -12.95 1.42
C PRO A 157 5.69 -11.58 0.79
N PHE A 158 6.53 -10.72 1.38
CA PHE A 158 6.66 -9.35 0.87
C PHE A 158 8.07 -8.80 1.09
N ARG A 159 8.73 -8.40 0.02
CA ARG A 159 9.93 -7.54 0.09
C ARG A 159 9.48 -6.09 -0.06
N PHE A 160 9.61 -5.33 1.02
CA PHE A 160 9.51 -3.87 1.00
C PHE A 160 10.77 -3.32 0.32
N THR A 161 10.58 -2.49 -0.70
CA THR A 161 11.64 -1.61 -1.16
C THR A 161 11.00 -0.23 -1.29
N ALA A 162 11.11 0.58 -0.23
CA ALA A 162 11.00 2.02 -0.42
C ALA A 162 12.24 2.43 -1.20
N ASP A 163 12.12 2.68 -2.50
CA ASP A 163 13.24 3.23 -3.25
C ASP A 163 12.88 4.42 -4.14
N GLN A 164 13.79 5.39 -4.04
CA GLN A 164 13.99 6.65 -4.73
C GLN A 164 13.05 7.85 -4.52
N ALA A 165 12.40 7.96 -3.36
CA ALA A 165 12.00 9.28 -2.87
C ALA A 165 12.04 9.42 -1.35
N GLN A 166 13.21 9.19 -0.75
CA GLN A 166 13.65 10.09 0.32
C GLN A 166 14.15 11.45 -0.24
N VAL A 167 14.12 11.66 -1.57
CA VAL A 167 15.24 12.32 -2.27
C VAL A 167 14.92 13.60 -3.07
N ARG A 168 13.66 13.99 -3.34
CA ARG A 168 13.41 15.26 -4.10
C ARG A 168 13.01 16.48 -3.27
N GLY A 169 12.84 16.32 -1.97
CA GLY A 169 12.88 17.39 -0.99
C GLY A 169 13.40 16.77 0.30
N ASN A 170 14.67 16.90 0.63
CA ASN A 170 15.09 18.09 1.37
C ASN A 170 13.88 18.62 2.16
N VAL A 171 13.82 18.35 3.47
CA VAL A 171 14.69 19.13 4.35
C VAL A 171 14.73 20.57 3.81
N SER A 172 13.56 21.21 3.68
CA SER A 172 13.54 22.65 3.87
C SER A 172 14.06 22.83 5.30
N ARG A 173 15.34 23.22 5.34
CA ARG A 173 16.09 23.67 6.49
C ARG A 173 15.24 24.49 7.45
#